data_AF-A0A355WCF4-F1
#
_entry.id   AF-A0A355WCF4-F1
#
_cell.length_a   1.000
_cell.length_b   1.000
_cell.length_c   1.000
_cell.angle_alpha   90.00
_cell.angle_beta   90.00
_cell.angle_gamma   90.00
#
_symmetry.space_group_name_H-M   'P 1'
#
loop_
_entity.id
_entity.type
_entity.pdbx_description
1 polymer ?
#
loop_
_entity_poly.entity_id
_entity_poly.type
_entity_poly.pdbx_seq_one_letter_code
_entity_poly.pdbx_strand_id
1 'polypeptide(L)'
;MKVKAQIMDEIAMERALKRISHEIIEKNKGVKDIALVGIKTRGIPIAKRIAGYVKDFENYEVEVGNLDITLYRDDLTEKFEQAHLNQTDINFD
;
A
#
# COMPACT_ATOMS: atom_id res chain seq x y z
N MET A 1 17.31 8.41 -18.44
CA MET A 1 16.39 9.53 -18.14
C MET A 1 17.13 10.56 -17.29
N LYS A 2 16.97 11.86 -17.56
CA LYS A 2 17.46 12.93 -16.68
C LYS A 2 16.36 13.23 -15.66
N VAL A 3 16.68 13.17 -14.36
CA VAL A 3 15.72 13.49 -13.29
C VAL A 3 15.39 14.98 -13.36
N LYS A 4 14.09 15.33 -13.49
CA LYS A 4 13.63 16.73 -13.58
C LYS A 4 13.73 17.45 -12.24
N ALA A 5 13.26 16.79 -11.18
CA ALA A 5 13.34 17.24 -9.80
C ALA A 5 13.09 16.04 -8.88
N GLN A 6 13.70 16.05 -7.70
CA GLN A 6 13.41 15.09 -6.64
C GLN A 6 12.37 15.72 -5.70
N ILE A 7 11.15 15.17 -5.69
CA ILE A 7 10.04 15.73 -4.89
C ILE A 7 10.10 15.24 -3.45
N MET A 8 10.47 13.97 -3.25
CA MET A 8 10.67 13.37 -1.93
C MET A 8 11.95 12.55 -1.95
N ASP A 9 12.79 12.74 -0.96
CA ASP A 9 13.92 11.86 -0.67
C ASP A 9 13.50 10.72 0.26
N GLU A 10 14.46 9.85 0.57
CA GLU A 10 14.24 8.69 1.43
C GLU A 10 13.70 9.09 2.81
N ILE A 11 14.30 10.13 3.42
CA ILE A 11 13.93 10.62 4.75
C ILE A 11 12.51 11.22 4.71
N ALA A 12 12.17 11.98 3.67
CA ALA A 12 10.84 12.55 3.49
C ALA A 12 9.78 11.46 3.31
N MET A 13 10.09 10.41 2.53
CA MET A 13 9.20 9.25 2.37
C MET A 13 8.99 8.52 3.69
N GLU A 14 10.05 8.25 4.46
CA GLU A 14 9.95 7.60 5.76
C GLU A 14 9.07 8.40 6.73
N ARG A 15 9.32 9.71 6.85
CA ARG A 15 8.53 10.62 7.69
C ARG A 15 7.06 10.64 7.28
N ALA A 16 6.77 10.69 5.99
CA ALA A 16 5.41 10.69 5.48
C ALA A 16 4.67 9.38 5.83
N LEU A 17 5.32 8.24 5.67
CA LEU A 17 4.73 6.93 5.99
C LEU A 17 4.49 6.77 7.50
N LYS A 18 5.43 7.19 8.35
CA LYS A 18 5.23 7.20 9.81
C LYS A 18 4.05 8.09 10.21
N ARG A 19 3.94 9.29 9.63
CA ARG A 19 2.80 10.20 9.86
C ARG A 19 1.47 9.57 9.46
N ILE A 20 1.40 8.98 8.26
CA ILE A 20 0.19 8.26 7.78
C ILE A 20 -0.18 7.13 8.75
N SER A 21 0.81 6.40 9.27
CA SER A 21 0.58 5.30 10.21
C SER A 21 -0.06 5.79 11.51
N HIS A 22 0.44 6.89 12.09
CA HIS A 22 -0.20 7.53 13.26
C HIS A 22 -1.62 8.00 12.95
N GLU A 23 -1.84 8.65 11.80
CA GLU A 23 -3.18 9.10 11.42
C GLU A 23 -4.18 7.94 11.27
N ILE A 24 -3.75 6.78 10.77
CA ILE A 24 -4.57 5.58 10.69
C ILE A 24 -4.97 5.12 12.10
N ILE A 25 -4.00 5.01 13.01
CA ILE A 25 -4.23 4.57 14.39
C ILE A 25 -5.23 5.50 15.10
N GLU A 26 -4.98 6.81 15.03
CA GLU A 26 -5.80 7.83 15.70
C GLU A 26 -7.24 7.87 15.16
N LYS A 27 -7.41 7.83 13.84
CA LYS A 27 -8.74 7.88 13.21
C LYS A 27 -9.61 6.67 13.53
N ASN A 28 -8.99 5.49 13.65
CA ASN A 28 -9.69 4.25 13.95
C ASN A 28 -9.79 3.94 15.45
N LYS A 29 -9.22 4.79 16.32
CA LYS A 29 -9.19 4.61 17.79
C LYS A 29 -8.55 3.29 18.20
N GLY A 30 -7.51 2.89 17.48
CA GLY A 30 -6.83 1.61 17.63
C GLY A 30 -6.71 0.88 16.29
N VAL A 31 -6.23 -0.36 16.36
CA VAL A 31 -5.76 -1.12 15.19
C VAL A 31 -6.28 -2.56 15.11
N LYS A 32 -7.22 -2.93 15.98
CA LYS A 32 -7.68 -4.33 16.07
C LYS A 32 -8.52 -4.77 14.88
N ASP A 33 -9.36 -3.88 14.37
CA ASP A 33 -10.33 -4.18 13.31
C ASP A 33 -9.99 -3.44 12.00
N ILE A 34 -8.69 -3.30 11.71
CA ILE A 34 -8.22 -2.69 10.46
C ILE A 34 -7.41 -3.70 9.65
N ALA A 35 -7.55 -3.61 8.33
CA ALA A 35 -6.70 -4.28 7.36
C ALA A 35 -6.23 -3.27 6.31
N LEU A 36 -5.04 -3.49 5.74
CA LEU A 36 -4.48 -2.66 4.68
C LEU A 36 -4.50 -3.42 3.37
N VAL A 37 -4.95 -2.79 2.29
CA VAL A 37 -4.91 -3.40 0.95
C VAL A 37 -4.04 -2.56 0.03
N GLY A 38 -2.92 -3.13 -0.39
CA GLY A 38 -2.00 -2.52 -1.34
C GLY A 38 -2.45 -2.75 -2.78
N ILE A 39 -2.79 -1.67 -3.49
CA ILE A 39 -3.09 -1.74 -4.93
C ILE A 39 -1.78 -1.85 -5.71
N LYS A 40 -1.70 -2.77 -6.67
CA LYS A 40 -0.51 -2.96 -7.49
C LYS A 40 -0.10 -1.69 -8.25
N THR A 41 1.19 -1.47 -8.48
CA THR A 41 2.36 -2.28 -8.05
C THR A 41 3.00 -1.77 -6.76
N ARG A 42 3.20 -0.44 -6.65
CA ARG A 42 3.91 0.17 -5.52
C ARG A 42 3.05 0.36 -4.26
N GLY A 43 1.74 0.21 -4.36
CA GLY A 43 0.86 0.25 -3.18
C GLY A 43 1.14 -0.91 -2.22
N ILE A 44 1.50 -2.09 -2.72
CA ILE A 44 1.85 -3.28 -1.92
C ILE A 44 3.03 -3.01 -0.95
N PRO A 45 4.23 -2.61 -1.43
CA PRO A 45 5.34 -2.34 -0.51
C PRO A 45 5.06 -1.15 0.43
N ILE A 46 4.24 -0.17 0.01
CA ILE A 46 3.81 0.92 0.89
C ILE A 46 2.91 0.39 2.02
N ALA A 47 1.91 -0.43 1.71
CA ALA A 47 1.01 -1.03 2.71
C ALA A 47 1.79 -1.87 3.73
N LYS A 48 2.75 -2.68 3.27
CA LYS A 48 3.64 -3.47 4.15
C LYS A 48 4.48 -2.58 5.08
N ARG A 49 5.00 -1.45 4.59
CA ARG A 49 5.76 -0.49 5.43
C ARG A 49 4.89 0.17 6.48
N ILE A 50 3.67 0.56 6.11
CA ILE A 50 2.70 1.13 7.06
C ILE A 50 2.34 0.10 8.13
N ALA A 51 2.06 -1.15 7.75
CA ALA A 51 1.80 -2.23 8.71
C ALA A 51 2.98 -2.46 9.67
N GLY A 52 4.23 -2.40 9.16
CA GLY A 52 5.43 -2.44 9.99
C GLY A 52 5.48 -1.32 11.02
N TYR A 53 5.25 -0.07 10.61
CA TYR A 53 5.21 1.05 11.55
C TYR A 53 4.06 0.95 12.55
N VAL A 54 2.88 0.48 12.13
CA VAL A 54 1.77 0.23 13.06
C VAL A 54 2.16 -0.82 14.09
N LYS A 55 2.83 -1.90 13.68
CA LYS A 55 3.37 -2.92 14.59
C LYS A 55 4.39 -2.32 15.57
N ASP A 56 5.27 -1.46 15.10
CA ASP A 56 6.26 -0.80 15.98
C ASP A 56 5.60 0.13 17.01
N PHE A 57 4.49 0.80 16.65
CA PHE A 57 3.83 1.79 17.50
C PHE A 57 2.83 1.18 18.49
N GLU A 58 2.03 0.21 18.04
CA GLU A 58 0.92 -0.38 18.80
C GLU A 58 1.17 -1.83 19.22
N ASN A 59 2.30 -2.42 18.83
CA ASN A 59 2.63 -3.84 19.03
C ASN A 59 1.52 -4.78 18.50
N TYR A 60 0.91 -4.40 17.38
CA TYR A 60 -0.16 -5.14 16.73
C TYR A 60 0.14 -5.35 15.25
N GLU A 61 -0.02 -6.59 14.79
CA GLU A 61 0.23 -6.95 13.39
C GLU A 61 -1.06 -6.81 12.59
N VAL A 62 -1.13 -5.74 11.80
CA VAL A 62 -2.24 -5.48 10.90
C VAL A 62 -2.12 -6.35 9.65
N GLU A 63 -3.24 -6.91 9.24
CA GLU A 63 -3.36 -7.72 8.03
C GLU A 63 -3.11 -6.89 6.76
N VAL A 64 -2.34 -7.45 5.81
CA VAL A 64 -1.97 -6.76 4.57
C VAL A 64 -2.28 -7.58 3.33
N GLY A 65 -3.23 -7.10 2.54
CA GLY A 65 -3.69 -7.73 1.29
C GLY A 65 -3.18 -7.00 0.07
N ASN A 66 -3.37 -7.63 -1.09
CA ASN A 66 -2.92 -7.14 -2.38
C ASN A 66 -4.09 -7.15 -3.37
N LEU A 67 -4.30 -6.04 -4.06
CA LEU A 67 -5.33 -5.93 -5.10
C LEU A 67 -4.71 -5.70 -6.47
N ASP A 68 -5.00 -6.60 -7.41
CA ASP A 68 -4.68 -6.41 -8.83
C ASP A 68 -5.88 -5.83 -9.58
N ILE A 69 -5.77 -4.56 -9.95
CA ILE A 69 -6.82 -3.83 -10.68
C ILE A 69 -6.70 -3.95 -12.21
N THR A 70 -5.75 -4.75 -12.72
CA THR A 70 -5.43 -4.80 -14.15
C THR A 70 -6.68 -5.08 -14.98
N LEU A 71 -7.51 -6.07 -14.64
CA LEU A 71 -8.71 -6.38 -15.44
C LEU A 71 -9.88 -5.39 -15.27
N TYR A 72 -9.81 -4.48 -14.29
CA TYR A 72 -10.87 -3.53 -13.97
C TYR A 72 -10.66 -2.15 -14.61
N ARG A 73 -9.56 -2.00 -15.35
CA ARG A 73 -9.18 -0.76 -16.00
C ARG A 73 -9.78 -0.68 -17.41
N ASP A 74 -10.61 0.33 -17.64
CA ASP A 74 -11.25 0.64 -18.93
C ASP A 74 -10.27 1.22 -19.96
N ASP A 75 -9.17 1.81 -19.48
CA ASP A 75 -8.11 2.39 -20.31
C ASP A 75 -7.15 1.36 -20.94
N LEU A 76 -7.39 0.06 -20.71
CA LEU A 76 -6.60 -1.03 -21.29
C LEU A 76 -7.18 -1.51 -22.64
N THR A 77 -7.34 -0.59 -23.59
CA THR A 77 -8.10 -0.90 -24.81
C THR A 77 -7.30 -1.64 -25.89
N GLU A 78 -5.95 -1.57 -25.94
CA GLU A 78 -5.23 -2.08 -27.14
C GLU A 78 -3.80 -2.67 -26.96
N LYS A 79 -3.20 -2.81 -25.76
CA LYS A 79 -1.74 -3.07 -25.66
C LYS A 79 -1.22 -4.14 -24.70
N PHE A 80 -2.01 -5.13 -24.31
CA PHE A 80 -1.46 -6.28 -23.58
C PHE A 80 -1.94 -7.58 -24.21
N GLU A 81 -1.19 -8.09 -25.20
CA GLU A 81 -1.42 -9.40 -25.83
C GLU A 81 -1.39 -10.57 -24.84
N GLN A 82 -0.87 -10.37 -23.61
CA GLN A 82 -1.09 -11.26 -22.47
C GLN A 82 -1.14 -10.41 -21.20
N ALA A 83 -2.34 -10.03 -20.74
CA ALA A 83 -2.48 -9.49 -19.41
C ALA A 83 -1.98 -10.55 -18.41
N HIS A 84 -0.78 -10.36 -17.85
CA HIS A 84 -0.29 -11.18 -16.76
C HIS A 84 -1.14 -10.88 -15.53
N LEU A 85 -2.25 -11.60 -15.41
CA LEU A 85 -3.08 -11.68 -14.23
C LEU A 85 -2.17 -12.06 -13.06
N ASN A 86 -1.96 -11.12 -12.15
CA ASN A 86 -1.38 -11.48 -10.88
C ASN A 86 -2.51 -11.67 -9.87
N GLN A 87 -2.23 -12.50 -8.88
CA GLN A 87 -3.23 -12.86 -7.89
C GLN A 87 -3.57 -11.64 -7.01
N THR A 88 -4.88 -11.38 -6.89
CA THR A 88 -5.44 -10.62 -5.77
C THR A 88 -5.49 -11.54 -4.56
N ASP A 89 -5.02 -11.06 -3.42
CA ASP A 89 -4.80 -11.86 -2.23
C ASP A 89 -5.22 -11.04 -1.00
N ILE A 90 -6.44 -11.30 -0.53
CA ILE A 90 -7.09 -10.61 0.59
C ILE A 90 -7.74 -11.72 1.42
N ASN A 91 -6.94 -12.41 2.23
CA ASN A 91 -7.37 -13.54 3.05
C ASN A 91 -7.64 -13.09 4.49
N PHE A 92 -8.53 -12.13 4.64
CA PHE A 92 -8.96 -11.58 5.92
C PHE A 92 -10.45 -11.90 6.09
N ASP A 93 -10.87 -12.14 7.33
CA ASP A 93 -12.24 -12.57 7.67
C ASP A 93 -13.22 -11.40 7.85
#